data_AF-A0A2E8VES3-F1
#
_entry.id   AF-A0A2E8VES3-F1
#
_cell.length_a   1.000
_cell.length_b   1.000
_cell.length_c   1.000
_cell.angle_alpha   90.00
_cell.angle_beta   90.00
_cell.angle_gamma   90.00
#
_symmetry.space_group_name_H-M   'P 1'
#
loop_
_entity.id
_entity.type
_entity.pdbx_description
1 polymer ?
#
loop_
_entity_poly.entity_id
_entity_poly.type
_entity_poly.pdbx_seq_one_letter_code
_entity_poly.pdbx_strand_id
1 'polypeptide(L)' 'MTKPLSLIGSHIMIFFGPIINAFINTEGYYKAAEIFEKPENVEFLIQEIEKLEEKVIHAER' A
#
# COMPACT_ATOMS: atom_id res chain seq x y z
N MET A 1 17.70 -1.86 -2.44
CA MET A 1 17.07 -3.17 -2.74
C MET A 1 15.58 -2.92 -2.77
N THR A 2 14.91 -3.14 -3.88
CA THR A 2 13.44 -3.02 -3.97
C THR A 2 12.81 -4.09 -3.09
N LYS A 3 12.11 -3.69 -2.02
CA LYS A 3 11.29 -4.62 -1.23
C LYS A 3 10.23 -5.20 -2.21
N PRO A 4 10.12 -6.53 -2.39
CA PRO A 4 9.27 -7.15 -3.42
C PRO A 4 7.75 -6.94 -3.23
N LEU A 5 7.38 -6.19 -2.18
CA LEU A 5 6.01 -5.88 -1.80
C LEU A 5 5.28 -5.05 -2.87
N SER A 6 5.98 -4.18 -3.60
CA SER A 6 5.35 -3.37 -4.66
C SER A 6 4.87 -4.22 -5.84
N LEU A 7 5.65 -5.23 -6.24
CA LEU A 7 5.30 -6.12 -7.34
C LEU A 7 4.13 -7.05 -6.98
N ILE A 8 4.11 -7.55 -5.73
CA ILE A 8 3.04 -8.45 -5.25
C ILE A 8 1.76 -7.65 -4.99
N GLY A 9 1.87 -6.44 -4.43
CA GLY A 9 0.72 -5.59 -4.10
C GLY A 9 -0.12 -5.18 -5.30
N SER A 10 0.51 -4.72 -6.39
CA SER A 10 -0.21 -4.27 -7.59
C SER A 10 -1.01 -5.38 -8.25
N HIS A 11 -0.42 -6.56 -8.41
CA HIS A 11 -1.08 -7.72 -9.00
C HIS A 11 -2.25 -8.21 -8.15
N ILE A 12 -2.11 -8.21 -6.83
CA ILE A 12 -3.19 -8.55 -5.89
C ILE A 12 -4.35 -7.54 -6.02
N MET A 13 -4.06 -6.24 -6.07
CA MET A 13 -5.11 -5.22 -6.20
C MET A 13 -5.88 -5.33 -7.52
N ILE A 14 -5.19 -5.52 -8.64
CA ILE A 14 -5.87 -5.70 -9.93
C ILE A 14 -6.74 -6.98 -9.92
N PHE A 15 -6.21 -8.07 -9.36
CA PHE A 15 -6.92 -9.35 -9.27
C PHE A 15 -8.20 -9.26 -8.43
N PHE A 16 -8.17 -8.57 -7.28
CA PHE A 16 -9.34 -8.43 -6.40
C PHE A 16 -10.29 -7.29 -6.81
N GLY A 17 -9.95 -6.47 -7.81
CA GLY A 17 -10.78 -5.38 -8.30
C GLY A 17 -12.26 -5.73 -8.53
N PRO A 18 -12.61 -6.82 -9.22
CA PRO A 18 -14.00 -7.22 -9.44
C PRO A 18 -14.78 -7.51 -8.14
N ILE A 19 -14.10 -8.09 -7.13
CA ILE A 19 -14.70 -8.44 -5.85
C ILE A 19 -14.90 -7.16 -5.03
N ILE A 20 -13.87 -6.30 -4.93
CA ILE A 20 -13.95 -5.05 -4.18
C ILE A 20 -15.00 -4.10 -4.78
N ASN A 21 -15.03 -3.97 -6.11
CA ASN A 21 -15.98 -3.12 -6.83
C ASN A 21 -17.45 -3.55 -6.65
N ALA A 22 -17.70 -4.82 -6.31
CA ALA A 22 -19.05 -5.29 -6.01
C ALA A 22 -19.60 -4.72 -4.69
N PHE A 23 -18.73 -4.22 -3.80
CA PHE A 23 -19.08 -3.74 -2.47
C PHE A 23 -18.69 -2.27 -2.19
N ILE A 24 -17.78 -1.69 -2.99
CA ILE A 24 -17.23 -0.33 -2.78
C ILE A 24 -17.27 0.46 -4.11
N ASN A 25 -17.51 1.78 -4.04
CA ASN A 25 -17.49 2.66 -5.20
C ASN A 25 -16.10 2.64 -5.88
N THR A 26 -16.08 2.38 -7.19
CA THR A 26 -14.93 1.83 -7.94
C THR A 26 -13.79 2.82 -8.18
N GLU A 27 -14.10 4.13 -8.21
CA GLU A 27 -13.12 5.17 -8.57
C GLU A 27 -11.95 5.26 -7.57
N GLY A 28 -12.25 5.14 -6.26
CA GLY A 28 -11.24 5.23 -5.22
C GLY A 28 -10.28 4.03 -5.23
N TYR A 29 -10.78 2.85 -5.60
CA TYR A 29 -10.00 1.61 -5.57
C TYR A 29 -8.94 1.57 -6.67
N TYR A 30 -9.33 1.86 -7.91
CA TYR A 30 -8.37 1.86 -9.02
C TYR A 30 -7.34 2.97 -8.89
N LYS A 31 -7.74 4.13 -8.37
CA LYS A 31 -6.80 5.21 -8.08
C LYS A 31 -5.77 4.80 -7.02
N ALA A 32 -6.20 4.05 -6.00
CA ALA A 32 -5.26 3.48 -5.03
C ALA A 32 -4.34 2.46 -5.71
N ALA A 33 -4.86 1.57 -6.56
CA ALA A 33 -4.05 0.59 -7.29
C ALA A 33 -2.96 1.24 -8.15
N GLU A 34 -3.28 2.31 -8.88
CA GLU A 34 -2.32 3.08 -9.68
C GLU A 34 -1.21 3.72 -8.83
N ILE A 35 -1.56 4.20 -7.62
CA ILE A 35 -0.57 4.73 -6.67
C ILE A 35 0.36 3.62 -6.20
N PHE A 36 -0.16 2.43 -5.89
CA PHE A 36 0.62 1.29 -5.39
C PHE A 36 1.47 0.58 -6.46
N GLU A 37 1.17 0.77 -7.75
CA GLU A 37 2.01 0.26 -8.85
C GLU A 37 3.41 0.88 -8.88
N LYS A 38 3.57 2.12 -8.40
CA LYS A 38 4.86 2.80 -8.36
C LYS A 38 5.68 2.32 -7.16
N PRO A 39 6.83 1.66 -7.36
CA PRO A 39 7.64 1.13 -6.26
C PRO A 39 8.05 2.19 -5.23
N GLU A 40 8.25 3.43 -5.67
CA GLU A 40 8.66 4.54 -4.82
C GLU A 40 7.57 4.92 -3.81
N ASN A 41 6.29 4.81 -4.19
CA ASN A 41 5.17 5.10 -3.31
C ASN A 41 5.04 4.03 -2.21
N VAL A 42 5.27 2.77 -2.57
CA VAL A 42 5.27 1.65 -1.62
C VAL A 42 6.44 1.78 -0.65
N GLU A 43 7.64 2.08 -1.14
CA GLU A 43 8.80 2.30 -0.28
C GLU A 43 8.57 3.50 0.66
N PHE A 44 8.02 4.60 0.15
CA PHE A 44 7.67 5.76 0.97
C PHE A 44 6.68 5.38 2.08
N LEU A 45 5.61 4.65 1.76
CA LEU A 45 4.64 4.21 2.75
C LEU A 45 5.29 3.31 3.83
N ILE A 46 6.16 2.38 3.43
CA ILE A 46 6.88 1.52 4.35
C ILE A 46 7.76 2.36 5.29
N GLN A 47 8.52 3.32 4.75
CA GLN A 47 9.37 4.20 5.57
C GLN A 47 8.57 5.02 6.57
N GLU A 48 7.38 5.51 6.18
CA GLU A 48 6.52 6.25 7.11
C GLU A 48 5.95 5.34 8.21
N ILE A 49 5.62 4.08 7.90
CA ILE A 49 5.21 3.08 8.91
C ILE A 49 6.35 2.82 9.90
N GLU A 50 7.57 2.57 9.39
CA GLU A 50 8.77 2.34 10.20
C GLU A 50 9.04 3.54 11.15
N LYS A 51 8.93 4.78 10.64
CA LYS A 51 9.07 6.00 11.48
C LYS A 51 7.99 6.12 12.55
N LEU A 52 6.76 5.72 12.24
CA LEU A 52 5.67 5.74 13.22
C LEU A 52 5.89 4.69 14.31
N GLU A 53 6.33 3.50 13.94
CA GLU A 53 6.69 2.43 14.88
C GLU A 53 7.82 2.89 15.83
N GLU A 54 8.88 3.50 15.30
CA GLU A 54 9.94 4.08 16.13
C GLU A 54 9.39 5.10 17.14
N LYS A 55 8.51 6.01 16.70
CA LYS A 55 7.88 7.01 17.59
C LYS A 55 7.05 6.36 18.70
N VAL A 56 6.28 5.33 18.38
CA VAL A 56 5.48 4.58 19.35
C VAL A 56 6.39 3.91 20.38
N ILE A 57 7.42 3.18 19.93
CA ILE A 57 8.39 2.50 20.80
C ILE A 57 9.13 3.49 21.70
N HIS A 58 9.50 4.67 21.18
CA HIS A 58 10.18 5.70 21.95
C HIS A 58 9.27 6.42 22.95
N ALA A 59 7.97 6.53 22.68
CA ALA A 59 7.00 7.13 23.61
C ALA A 59 6.66 6.21 24.79
N GLU A 60 6.86 4.89 24.65
CA GLU A 60 6.60 3.89 25.70
C GLU A 60 7.80 3.63 26.64
N ARG A 61 8.96 4.26 26.39
CA ARG A 61 10.15 4.21 27.26
C ARG A 61 10.25 5.43 28.18
#